data_AF-A0A5J4NW52-F1
#
_entry.id   AF-A0A5J4NW52-F1
#
_cell.length_a   1.000
_cell.length_b   1.000
_cell.length_c   1.000
_cell.angle_alpha   90.00
_cell.angle_beta   90.00
_cell.angle_gamma   90.00
#
_symmetry.space_group_name_H-M   'P 1'
#
loop_
_entity.id
_entity.type
_entity.pdbx_description
1 polymer ?
#
loop_
_entity_poly.entity_id
_entity_poly.type
_entity_poly.pdbx_seq_one_letter_code
_entity_poly.pdbx_strand_id
1 'polypeptide(L)'
;MHADPYWCGVCDVTFQTEKESYEHDISLTHHERYEKLQQISGRRSMHFCSVCDIGGMSSIGSWLSHVKGRRHQKSLVAFHQYYADSRLSRSGKGLANTENKPVCKPVSHERPRSERRASLGSTPTSDRKSRPACG
;
A
#
# COMPACT_ATOMS: atom_id res chain seq x y z
N MET A 1 -14.27 4.51 -18.60
CA MET A 1 -13.74 3.49 -17.68
C MET A 1 -14.19 3.91 -16.29
N HIS A 2 -15.25 3.30 -15.77
CA HIS A 2 -15.65 3.53 -14.38
C HIS A 2 -14.64 2.76 -13.53
N ALA A 3 -13.78 3.49 -12.82
CA ALA A 3 -12.98 2.89 -11.76
C ALA A 3 -13.92 2.76 -10.57
N ASP A 4 -14.43 1.56 -10.35
CA ASP A 4 -15.24 1.29 -9.16
C ASP A 4 -14.39 1.63 -7.93
N PRO A 5 -14.85 2.55 -7.06
CA PRO A 5 -14.01 3.13 -6.01
C PRO A 5 -13.55 2.11 -4.96
N TYR A 6 -14.19 0.93 -4.93
CA TYR A 6 -13.93 -0.15 -3.99
C TYR A 6 -13.64 -1.47 -4.72
N TRP A 7 -12.80 -1.43 -5.76
CA TRP A 7 -12.37 -2.61 -6.50
C TRP A 7 -10.97 -3.07 -6.07
N CYS A 8 -10.83 -4.38 -5.87
CA CYS A 8 -9.54 -5.02 -5.64
C CYS A 8 -9.07 -5.74 -6.91
N GLY A 9 -8.06 -5.19 -7.57
CA GLY A 9 -7.48 -5.78 -8.80
C GLY A 9 -6.70 -7.08 -8.58
N VAL A 10 -6.33 -7.41 -7.33
CA VAL A 10 -5.66 -8.69 -7.00
C VAL A 10 -6.67 -9.84 -6.99
N CYS A 11 -7.81 -9.58 -6.36
CA CYS A 11 -8.85 -10.58 -6.13
C CYS A 11 -9.94 -10.56 -7.22
N ASP A 12 -9.97 -9.50 -8.01
CA ASP A 12 -10.98 -9.17 -9.02
C ASP A 12 -12.40 -9.17 -8.44
N VAL A 13 -12.56 -8.41 -7.36
CA VAL A 13 -13.81 -8.26 -6.62
C VAL A 13 -14.11 -6.79 -6.38
N THR A 14 -15.39 -6.44 -6.40
CA THR A 14 -15.91 -5.10 -6.13
C THR A 14 -16.73 -5.13 -4.84
N PHE A 15 -16.57 -4.11 -4.00
CA PHE A 15 -17.30 -3.97 -2.74
C PHE A 15 -18.35 -2.87 -2.81
N GLN A 16 -19.39 -2.98 -1.97
CA GLN A 16 -20.45 -1.97 -1.91
C GLN A 16 -20.05 -0.79 -1.04
N THR A 17 -19.20 -1.04 -0.04
CA THR A 17 -18.77 -0.05 0.92
C THR A 17 -17.26 0.02 1.04
N GLU A 18 -16.76 1.20 1.39
CA GLU A 18 -15.36 1.42 1.71
C GLU A 18 -14.88 0.53 2.86
N LYS A 19 -15.74 0.33 3.88
CA LYS A 19 -15.44 -0.55 5.02
C LYS A 19 -15.09 -1.96 4.57
N GLU A 20 -15.92 -2.53 3.69
CA GLU A 20 -15.72 -3.88 3.16
C GLU A 20 -14.42 -4.00 2.35
N SER A 21 -14.04 -2.98 1.57
CA SER A 21 -12.77 -3.00 0.86
C SER A 21 -11.57 -2.97 1.82
N TYR A 22 -11.62 -2.17 2.88
CA TYR A 22 -10.55 -2.17 3.89
C TYR A 22 -10.46 -3.51 4.65
N GLU A 23 -11.61 -4.09 5.02
CA GLU A 23 -11.65 -5.42 5.66
C GLU A 23 -11.11 -6.52 4.73
N HIS A 24 -11.39 -6.42 3.44
CA HIS A 24 -10.82 -7.30 2.43
C HIS A 24 -9.29 -7.15 2.34
N ASP A 25 -8.79 -5.92 2.28
CA ASP A 25 -7.36 -5.65 2.10
C ASP A 25 -6.53 -6.23 3.25
N ILE A 26 -7.05 -6.25 4.48
CA ILE A 26 -6.36 -6.85 5.63
C ILE A 26 -6.62 -8.36 5.79
N SER A 27 -7.39 -8.97 4.90
CA SER A 27 -7.73 -10.39 5.01
C SER A 27 -6.51 -11.28 4.70
N LEU A 28 -6.40 -12.40 5.41
CA LEU A 28 -5.33 -13.37 5.15
C LEU A 28 -5.40 -13.92 3.72
N THR A 29 -6.62 -14.20 3.23
CA THR A 29 -6.85 -14.76 1.90
C THR A 29 -6.40 -13.81 0.79
N HIS A 30 -6.63 -12.50 0.95
CA HIS A 30 -6.09 -11.49 0.04
C HIS A 30 -4.56 -11.56 -0.02
N HIS A 31 -3.90 -11.59 1.13
CA HIS A 31 -2.45 -11.57 1.20
C HIS A 31 -1.79 -12.87 0.72
N GLU A 32 -2.42 -14.03 0.91
CA GLU A 32 -1.95 -15.29 0.31
C GLU A 32 -2.03 -15.26 -1.21
N ARG A 33 -3.13 -14.73 -1.77
CA ARG A 33 -3.27 -14.58 -3.23
C ARG A 33 -2.28 -13.56 -3.78
N TYR A 34 -2.11 -12.44 -3.09
CA TYR A 34 -1.15 -11.41 -3.43
C TYR A 34 0.28 -11.96 -3.48
N GLU A 35 0.70 -12.68 -2.43
CA GLU A 35 2.04 -13.27 -2.34
C GLU A 35 2.31 -14.24 -3.50
N LYS A 36 1.35 -15.13 -3.80
CA LYS A 36 1.45 -16.05 -4.94
C LYS A 36 1.60 -15.32 -6.28
N LEU A 37 0.83 -14.27 -6.50
CA LEU A 37 0.89 -13.48 -7.75
C LEU A 37 2.23 -12.74 -7.89
N GLN A 38 2.77 -12.20 -6.79
CA GLN A 38 4.10 -11.57 -6.81
C GLN A 38 5.20 -12.58 -7.11
N GLN A 39 5.14 -13.78 -6.51
CA GLN A 39 6.08 -14.87 -6.77
C GLN A 39 6.05 -15.32 -8.24
N ILE A 40 4.87 -15.51 -8.83
CA ILE A 40 4.73 -15.85 -10.25
C ILE A 40 5.33 -14.75 -11.14
N SER A 41 5.18 -13.48 -10.73
CA SER A 41 5.73 -12.33 -11.45
C SER A 41 7.23 -12.11 -11.23
N GLY A 42 7.90 -12.96 -10.43
CA GLY A 42 9.32 -12.81 -10.07
C GLY A 42 9.61 -11.58 -9.20
N ARG A 43 8.58 -11.01 -8.56
CA ARG A 43 8.69 -9.82 -7.71
C ARG A 43 8.81 -10.22 -6.25
N ARG A 44 9.44 -9.35 -5.46
CA ARG A 44 9.47 -9.50 -3.99
C ARG A 44 8.09 -9.21 -3.42
N SER A 45 7.60 -10.10 -2.57
CA SER A 45 6.34 -9.91 -1.83
C SER A 45 6.49 -8.80 -0.80
N MET A 46 5.60 -7.81 -0.86
CA MET A 46 5.54 -6.71 0.10
C MET A 46 4.10 -6.55 0.59
N HIS A 47 3.85 -7.04 1.79
CA HIS A 47 2.55 -6.90 2.45
C HIS A 47 2.43 -5.52 3.09
N PHE A 48 1.20 -5.00 3.12
CA PHE A 48 0.86 -3.70 3.70
C PHE A 48 -0.47 -3.80 4.45
N CYS A 49 -0.62 -2.99 5.50
CA CYS A 49 -1.85 -2.86 6.27
C CYS A 49 -2.45 -1.49 6.01
N SER A 50 -3.60 -1.46 5.35
CA SER A 50 -4.35 -0.21 5.11
C SER A 50 -4.91 0.41 6.40
N VAL A 51 -5.25 -0.40 7.40
CA VAL A 51 -5.75 0.08 8.72
C VAL A 51 -4.66 0.72 9.57
N CYS A 52 -3.42 0.21 9.49
CA CYS A 52 -2.30 0.71 10.29
C CYS A 52 -1.38 1.67 9.53
N ASP A 53 -1.56 1.81 8.22
CA ASP A 53 -0.67 2.52 7.29
C ASP A 53 0.80 2.08 7.41
N ILE A 54 1.01 0.75 7.48
CA ILE A 54 2.34 0.14 7.59
C ILE A 54 2.54 -0.80 6.41
N GLY A 55 3.61 -0.60 5.66
CA GLY A 55 4.01 -1.44 4.52
C GLY A 55 5.35 -2.13 4.71
N GLY A 56 5.80 -2.83 3.68
CA GLY A 56 7.15 -3.38 3.60
C GLY A 56 7.37 -4.69 4.36
N MET A 57 6.31 -5.38 4.77
CA MET A 57 6.42 -6.70 5.37
C MET A 57 6.77 -7.72 4.28
N SER A 58 7.95 -8.34 4.38
CA SER A 58 8.52 -9.16 3.30
C SER A 58 7.96 -10.58 3.20
N SER A 59 7.07 -10.98 4.11
CA SER A 59 6.49 -12.32 4.13
C SER A 59 5.10 -12.33 4.76
N ILE A 60 4.32 -13.36 4.41
CA ILE A 60 3.04 -13.64 5.07
C ILE A 60 3.17 -13.87 6.58
N GLY A 61 4.30 -14.41 7.04
CA GLY A 61 4.57 -14.61 8.46
C GLY A 61 4.66 -13.28 9.23
N SER A 62 5.42 -12.31 8.69
CA SER A 62 5.51 -10.95 9.25
C SER A 62 4.15 -10.25 9.24
N TRP A 63 3.38 -10.43 8.17
CA TRP A 63 2.00 -9.95 8.07
C TRP A 63 1.09 -10.52 9.16
N LEU A 64 1.13 -11.84 9.37
CA LEU A 64 0.33 -12.52 10.40
C LEU A 64 0.67 -12.05 11.81
N SER A 65 1.96 -11.90 12.12
CA SER A 65 2.39 -11.34 13.40
C SER A 65 1.92 -9.90 13.60
N HIS A 66 1.91 -9.10 12.53
CA HIS A 66 1.38 -7.74 12.56
C HIS A 66 -0.11 -7.71 12.89
N VAL A 67 -0.96 -8.43 12.16
CA VAL A 67 -2.43 -8.39 12.36
C VAL A 67 -2.86 -8.98 13.71
N LYS A 68 -2.13 -9.96 14.23
CA LYS A 68 -2.35 -10.52 15.58
C LYS A 68 -1.81 -9.59 16.68
N GLY A 69 -1.02 -8.59 16.33
CA GLY A 69 -0.38 -7.68 17.27
C GLY A 69 -1.38 -6.78 18.01
N ARG A 70 -1.09 -6.50 19.28
CA ARG A 70 -1.93 -5.63 20.14
C ARG A 70 -2.21 -4.25 19.53
N ARG A 71 -1.25 -3.68 18.80
CA ARG A 71 -1.41 -2.37 18.15
C ARG A 71 -2.41 -2.42 16.99
N HIS A 72 -2.35 -3.47 16.18
CA HIS A 72 -3.29 -3.68 15.09
C HIS A 72 -4.71 -3.87 15.63
N GLN A 73 -4.89 -4.71 16.64
CA GLN A 73 -6.20 -4.96 17.26
C GLN A 73 -6.85 -3.68 17.80
N LYS A 74 -6.07 -2.80 18.46
CA LYS A 74 -6.58 -1.49 18.91
C LYS A 74 -7.02 -0.60 17.74
N SER A 75 -6.23 -0.58 16.67
CA SER A 75 -6.55 0.20 15.47
C SER A 75 -7.79 -0.33 14.75
N LEU A 76 -7.96 -1.65 14.73
CA LEU A 76 -9.12 -2.32 14.14
C LEU A 76 -10.41 -2.00 14.90
N VAL A 77 -10.37 -1.96 16.24
CA VAL A 77 -11.51 -1.52 17.06
C VAL A 77 -11.89 -0.08 16.73
N ALA A 78 -10.93 0.84 16.69
CA ALA A 78 -11.18 2.24 16.36
C ALA A 78 -11.73 2.40 14.93
N PHE A 79 -11.21 1.63 13.97
CA PHE A 79 -11.70 1.56 12.60
C PHE A 79 -13.18 1.13 12.55
N HIS A 80 -13.55 0.06 13.25
CA HIS A 80 -14.96 -0.37 13.31
C HIS A 80 -15.86 0.66 13.97
N GLN A 81 -15.40 1.33 15.03
CA GLN A 81 -16.15 2.38 15.70
C GLN A 81 -16.40 3.56 14.76
N TYR A 82 -15.39 4.01 14.02
CA TYR A 82 -15.54 5.09 13.04
C TYR A 82 -16.63 4.80 12.00
N TYR A 83 -16.65 3.59 11.41
CA TYR A 83 -17.67 3.21 10.44
C TYR A 83 -19.03 2.82 11.06
N ALA A 84 -19.08 2.56 12.38
CA ALA A 84 -20.34 2.41 13.10
C ALA A 84 -21.00 3.77 13.33
N ASP A 85 -20.22 4.76 13.77
CA ASP A 85 -20.69 6.11 14.10
C ASP A 85 -21.01 6.94 12.84
N SER A 86 -20.26 6.72 11.76
CA SER A 86 -20.52 7.35 10.46
C SER A 86 -21.87 7.00 9.84
N ARG A 87 -22.56 5.95 10.34
CA ARG A 87 -23.96 5.66 9.96
C ARG A 87 -24.97 6.54 10.69
N LEU A 88 -24.59 7.13 11.83
CA LEU A 88 -25.45 8.00 12.65
C LEU A 88 -25.36 9.48 12.24
N SER A 89 -24.25 9.90 11.61
CA SER A 89 -24.00 11.32 11.27
C SER A 89 -24.52 11.79 9.91
N ARG A 90 -25.25 10.97 9.14
CA ARG A 90 -25.94 11.44 7.91
C ARG A 90 -27.19 12.31 8.17
N SER A 91 -27.50 12.61 9.43
CA SER A 91 -28.45 13.64 9.84
C SER A 91 -27.74 14.80 10.55
N GLY A 92 -27.45 15.89 9.82
CA GLY A 92 -27.23 17.21 10.43
C GLY A 92 -25.78 17.70 10.50
N LYS A 93 -25.61 18.98 10.15
CA LYS A 93 -24.36 19.74 10.03
C LYS A 93 -23.63 19.92 11.37
N GLY A 94 -22.30 20.05 11.34
CA GLY A 94 -21.54 20.68 12.42
C GLY A 94 -20.05 20.33 12.46
N LEU A 95 -19.22 21.23 11.94
CA LEU A 95 -17.79 21.27 12.23
C LEU A 95 -17.60 21.59 13.73
N ALA A 96 -16.90 20.75 14.48
CA ALA A 96 -16.28 21.14 15.74
C ALA A 96 -14.97 20.37 15.96
N ASN A 97 -13.92 21.15 16.22
CA ASN A 97 -12.53 20.77 16.40
C ASN A 97 -12.29 20.25 17.83
N THR A 98 -11.68 19.08 18.00
CA THR A 98 -10.93 18.72 19.21
C THR A 98 -9.71 17.85 18.88
N GLU A 99 -8.62 18.15 19.56
CA GLU A 99 -7.23 17.85 19.23
C GLU A 99 -6.80 16.44 19.66
N ASN A 100 -7.49 15.41 19.17
CA ASN A 100 -6.96 14.04 19.17
C ASN A 100 -7.36 13.35 17.87
N LYS A 101 -6.70 13.76 16.79
CA LYS A 101 -6.95 13.22 15.46
C LYS A 101 -6.11 11.94 15.27
N PRO A 102 -6.69 10.73 15.19
CA PRO A 102 -6.04 9.67 14.43
C PRO A 102 -5.97 10.17 12.98
N VAL A 103 -4.78 10.56 12.55
CA VAL A 103 -4.51 10.97 11.17
C VAL A 103 -4.60 9.71 10.30
N CYS A 104 -5.81 9.33 9.94
CA CYS A 104 -6.08 8.62 8.70
C CYS A 104 -6.74 9.66 7.79
N LYS A 105 -5.92 10.54 7.21
CA LYS A 105 -6.39 11.34 6.07
C LYS A 105 -6.49 10.40 4.88
N PRO A 106 -7.60 10.39 4.12
CA PRO A 106 -7.68 9.63 2.88
C PRO A 106 -6.64 10.20 1.91
N VAL A 107 -5.59 9.43 1.63
CA VAL A 107 -4.67 9.74 0.54
C VAL A 107 -5.29 9.17 -0.72
N SER A 108 -5.64 10.07 -1.63
CA SER A 108 -5.88 9.74 -3.03
C SER A 108 -4.72 8.87 -3.52
N HIS A 109 -5.03 7.70 -4.05
CA HIS A 109 -4.05 6.78 -4.64
C HIS A 109 -3.33 7.44 -5.82
N GLU A 110 -2.31 8.24 -5.52
CA GLU A 110 -1.38 8.76 -6.52
C GLU A 110 -0.47 7.58 -6.91
N ARG A 111 -0.70 7.06 -8.12
CA ARG A 111 0.10 5.99 -8.74
C ARG A 111 1.60 6.31 -8.66
N PRO A 112 2.48 5.32 -8.40
CA PRO A 112 3.92 5.56 -8.44
C PRO A 112 4.34 6.10 -9.81
N ARG A 113 4.96 7.27 -9.81
CA ARG A 113 5.51 7.99 -10.95
C ARG A 113 6.64 7.16 -11.56
N SER A 114 6.34 6.49 -12.68
CA SER A 114 7.33 5.82 -13.51
C SER A 114 8.47 6.78 -13.85
N GLU A 115 9.69 6.29 -13.66
CA GLU A 115 10.92 7.04 -13.85
C GLU A 115 11.03 7.58 -15.27
N ARG A 116 11.28 8.88 -15.35
CA ARG A 116 11.47 9.61 -16.58
C ARG A 116 12.83 9.23 -17.16
N ARG A 117 12.80 8.65 -18.36
CA ARG A 117 13.91 8.55 -19.33
C ARG A 117 14.74 9.83 -19.34
N ALA A 118 16.04 9.72 -19.14
CA ALA A 118 17.02 10.72 -19.54
C ALA A 118 18.00 10.07 -20.52
N SER A 119 17.80 10.36 -21.81
CA SER A 119 18.76 10.14 -22.89
C SER A 119 19.51 11.46 -23.12
N LEU A 120 20.81 11.50 -22.84
CA LEU A 120 21.85 12.38 -23.43
C LEU A 120 23.16 11.61 -23.17
N GLY A 121 23.97 11.14 -24.12
CA GLY A 121 24.39 11.73 -25.38
C GLY A 121 25.69 12.52 -25.17
N SER A 122 26.85 11.87 -25.37
CA SER A 122 28.10 12.41 -25.96
C SER A 122 29.28 11.43 -25.82
N THR A 123 29.88 11.06 -26.95
CA THR A 123 31.20 10.40 -27.08
C THR A 123 32.34 11.43 -26.84
N PRO A 124 33.62 11.03 -26.71
CA PRO A 124 34.46 10.80 -27.90
C PRO A 124 35.48 9.65 -27.80
N THR A 125 36.07 9.40 -28.96
CA THR A 125 36.95 8.32 -29.44
C THR A 125 38.44 8.48 -29.10
N SER A 126 39.14 7.33 -29.03
CA SER A 126 40.53 7.03 -29.46
C SER A 126 41.72 7.81 -28.88
N ASP A 127 42.72 7.14 -28.28
CA ASP A 127 43.87 6.49 -28.94
C ASP A 127 44.97 6.12 -27.91
N ARG A 128 45.35 4.84 -27.86
CA ARG A 128 46.73 4.30 -27.85
C ARG A 128 47.84 5.01 -27.03
N LYS A 129 48.41 4.32 -26.02
CA LYS A 129 49.81 3.79 -26.06
C LYS A 129 50.21 3.00 -24.80
N SER A 130 50.76 1.81 -25.06
CA SER A 130 51.97 1.18 -24.51
C SER A 130 52.32 1.19 -23.01
N ARG A 131 52.58 -0.03 -22.53
CA ARG A 131 53.40 -0.43 -21.36
C ARG A 131 54.72 0.37 -21.24
N PRO A 132 55.34 0.40 -20.04
CA PRO A 132 56.43 -0.55 -19.77
C PRO A 132 56.41 -1.18 -18.37
N ALA A 133 57.33 -2.13 -18.20
CA ALA A 133 57.64 -2.93 -17.03
C ALA A 133 58.80 -2.32 -16.20
N CYS A 134 59.03 -2.95 -15.04
CA CYS A 134 60.18 -2.89 -14.12
C CYS A 134 60.21 -1.82 -13.02
N GLY A 135 60.66 -2.30 -11.86
CA GLY A 135 60.81 -1.63 -10.56
C GLY A 135 60.73 -2.68 -9.48
#